data_AF-A0A643C5E4-F1
#
_entry.id   AF-A0A643C5E4-F1
#
_cell.length_a   1.000
_cell.length_b   1.000
_cell.length_c   1.000
_cell.angle_alpha   90.00
_cell.angle_beta   90.00
_cell.angle_gamma   90.00
#
_symmetry.space_group_name_H-M   'P 1'
#
loop_
_entity.id
_entity.type
_entity.pdbx_description
1 polymer ?
#
loop_
_entity_poly.entity_id
_entity_poly.type
_entity_poly.pdbx_seq_one_letter_code
_entity_poly.pdbx_strand_id
1 'polypeptide(L)'
;MASETHNVKKRSFCNNIEDHFIDVPRKRISNFTNKNMKEVSQDHETMTQVLFSRNLRLNVALTFWRKRSISELVAYLVRIEDLGVVVDCLPVLTNSLQEEKQYISLGCCVDLLPLVKSLLKSKFEENIQILKQQLSGLWEQENHLTLVPGYTGNIA
;
A
#
# COMPACT_ATOMS: atom_id res chain seq x y z
N MET A 1 -10.24 41.91 7.81
CA MET A 1 -11.47 41.45 7.14
C MET A 1 -11.04 40.82 5.83
N ALA A 2 -10.88 39.50 5.82
CA ALA A 2 -10.29 38.74 4.72
C ALA A 2 -11.37 38.06 3.88
N SER A 3 -11.11 38.05 2.58
CA SER A 3 -11.85 37.44 1.47
C SER A 3 -12.24 35.97 1.69
N GLU A 4 -13.33 35.52 1.04
CA GLU A 4 -13.22 34.49 -0.02
C GLU A 4 -14.58 34.15 -0.64
N THR A 5 -14.63 34.30 -1.96
CA THR A 5 -15.68 33.86 -2.87
C THR A 5 -15.44 32.41 -3.29
N HIS A 6 -16.32 31.49 -2.91
CA HIS A 6 -16.38 30.16 -3.54
C HIS A 6 -17.83 29.71 -3.58
N ASN A 7 -18.44 29.59 -4.77
CA ASN A 7 -19.54 28.66 -5.08
C ASN A 7 -20.11 28.78 -6.52
N VAL A 8 -19.29 28.97 -7.56
CA VAL A 8 -19.81 29.12 -8.96
C VAL A 8 -19.27 28.09 -9.95
N LYS A 9 -18.73 26.93 -9.52
CA LYS A 9 -18.16 25.97 -10.48
C LYS A 9 -18.45 24.50 -10.19
N LYS A 10 -19.73 24.12 -10.13
CA LYS A 10 -20.14 22.69 -10.14
C LYS A 10 -21.45 22.41 -10.91
N ARG A 11 -21.78 23.17 -11.96
CA ARG A 11 -23.05 22.94 -12.70
C ARG A 11 -23.00 23.11 -14.23
N SER A 12 -21.89 22.78 -14.89
CA SER A 12 -21.77 22.98 -16.35
C SER A 12 -21.35 21.75 -17.16
N PHE A 13 -21.75 20.53 -16.78
CA PHE A 13 -21.41 19.34 -17.58
C PHE A 13 -22.59 18.59 -18.20
N CYS A 14 -23.83 19.04 -17.99
CA CYS A 14 -24.97 18.47 -18.70
C CYS A 14 -25.90 19.60 -19.05
N ASN A 15 -25.78 20.15 -20.26
CA ASN A 15 -26.82 20.88 -20.98
C ASN A 15 -26.17 21.34 -22.28
N ASN A 16 -26.32 20.54 -23.33
CA ASN A 16 -26.30 20.94 -24.74
C ASN A 16 -26.55 19.67 -25.53
N ILE A 17 -27.79 19.51 -25.99
CA ILE A 17 -28.27 18.87 -27.24
C ILE A 17 -29.79 18.79 -27.04
N GLU A 18 -30.46 19.92 -27.26
CA GLU A 18 -31.82 19.90 -27.78
C GLU A 18 -31.72 20.53 -29.15
N ASP A 19 -31.81 19.72 -30.19
CA ASP A 19 -32.59 20.09 -31.37
C ASP A 19 -32.90 18.83 -32.18
N HIS A 20 -34.21 18.55 -32.26
CA HIS A 20 -34.91 17.70 -33.23
C HIS A 20 -34.36 16.29 -33.52
N PHE A 21 -35.05 15.24 -33.03
CA PHE A 21 -35.53 14.06 -33.79
C PHE A 21 -36.16 12.98 -32.86
N ILE A 22 -37.39 12.55 -33.23
CA ILE A 22 -38.10 11.28 -32.97
C ILE A 22 -38.21 10.78 -31.50
N ASP A 23 -39.44 10.83 -30.99
CA ASP A 23 -39.89 10.16 -29.77
C ASP A 23 -39.82 8.63 -29.90
N VAL A 24 -38.78 8.01 -29.31
CA VAL A 24 -38.72 6.72 -28.56
C VAL A 24 -37.24 6.28 -28.42
N PRO A 25 -36.71 5.80 -27.26
CA PRO A 25 -37.17 5.87 -25.88
C PRO A 25 -36.11 6.60 -25.03
N ARG A 26 -36.19 7.93 -24.91
CA ARG A 26 -35.32 8.75 -24.04
C ARG A 26 -35.28 8.21 -22.60
N LYS A 27 -36.41 7.65 -22.12
CA LYS A 27 -36.53 6.94 -20.82
C LYS A 27 -35.66 5.68 -20.71
N ARG A 28 -35.49 4.90 -21.77
CA ARG A 28 -34.72 3.64 -21.73
C ARG A 28 -33.22 3.94 -21.65
N ILE A 29 -32.76 4.97 -22.38
CA ILE A 29 -31.37 5.43 -22.36
C ILE A 29 -31.03 6.08 -21.01
N SER A 30 -31.91 6.92 -20.45
CA SER A 30 -31.72 7.52 -19.12
C SER A 30 -31.69 6.49 -17.99
N ASN A 31 -32.49 5.42 -18.10
CA ASN A 31 -32.51 4.37 -17.10
C ASN A 31 -31.25 3.50 -17.17
N PHE A 32 -30.74 3.23 -18.37
CA PHE A 32 -29.48 2.51 -18.57
C PHE A 32 -28.29 3.31 -18.02
N THR A 33 -28.20 4.61 -18.34
CA THR A 33 -27.11 5.46 -17.80
C THR A 33 -27.22 5.65 -16.29
N ASN A 34 -28.43 5.82 -15.74
CA ASN A 34 -28.61 5.90 -14.28
C ASN A 34 -28.21 4.61 -13.57
N LYS A 35 -28.51 3.43 -14.16
CA LYS A 35 -28.08 2.14 -13.64
C LYS A 35 -26.56 2.02 -13.62
N ASN A 36 -25.88 2.35 -14.72
CA ASN A 36 -24.41 2.27 -14.80
C ASN A 36 -23.74 3.26 -13.84
N MET A 37 -24.27 4.47 -13.70
CA MET A 37 -23.73 5.44 -12.75
C MET A 37 -23.93 5.00 -11.30
N LYS A 38 -25.07 4.38 -10.98
CA LYS A 38 -25.32 3.79 -9.65
C LYS A 38 -24.35 2.65 -9.35
N GLU A 39 -24.09 1.78 -10.32
CA GLU A 39 -23.14 0.67 -10.19
C GLU A 39 -21.70 1.18 -10.01
N VAL A 40 -21.29 2.22 -10.73
CA VAL A 40 -19.93 2.81 -10.59
C VAL A 40 -19.78 3.62 -9.29
N SER A 41 -20.84 4.31 -8.86
CA SER A 41 -20.83 5.05 -7.58
C SER A 41 -21.10 4.17 -6.37
N GLN A 42 -21.52 2.92 -6.60
CA GLN A 42 -21.70 1.94 -5.55
C GLN A 42 -20.36 1.74 -4.84
N ASP A 43 -20.37 1.91 -3.52
CA ASP A 43 -19.21 1.77 -2.64
C ASP A 43 -18.04 2.73 -2.92
N HIS A 44 -18.22 3.77 -3.75
CA HIS A 44 -17.19 4.78 -4.00
C HIS A 44 -16.75 5.48 -2.70
N GLU A 45 -17.70 5.76 -1.80
CA GLU A 45 -17.39 6.32 -0.48
C GLU A 45 -16.51 5.37 0.32
N THR A 46 -16.85 4.09 0.36
CA THR A 46 -16.05 3.04 1.02
C THR A 46 -14.65 2.96 0.44
N MET A 47 -14.51 2.96 -0.90
CA MET A 47 -13.22 2.94 -1.57
C MET A 47 -12.39 4.18 -1.21
N THR A 48 -13.00 5.36 -1.23
CA THR A 48 -12.33 6.62 -0.87
C THR A 48 -11.83 6.59 0.58
N GLN A 49 -12.67 6.13 1.51
CA GLN A 49 -12.31 6.02 2.93
C GLN A 49 -11.16 5.04 3.16
N VAL A 50 -11.21 3.85 2.54
CA VAL A 50 -10.16 2.83 2.64
C VAL A 50 -8.84 3.35 2.09
N LEU A 51 -8.83 3.93 0.89
CA LEU A 51 -7.63 4.47 0.25
C LEU A 51 -7.05 5.64 1.05
N PHE A 52 -7.88 6.53 1.57
CA PHE A 52 -7.44 7.65 2.40
C PHE A 52 -6.81 7.18 3.71
N SER A 53 -7.46 6.24 4.41
CA SER A 53 -6.92 5.65 5.65
C SER A 53 -5.57 4.97 5.40
N ARG A 54 -5.46 4.17 4.34
CA ARG A 54 -4.21 3.49 3.96
C ARG A 54 -3.11 4.49 3.61
N ASN A 55 -3.43 5.55 2.85
CA ASN A 55 -2.49 6.63 2.51
C ASN A 55 -1.97 7.35 3.77
N LEU A 56 -2.85 7.67 4.72
CA LEU A 56 -2.44 8.29 5.99
C LEU A 56 -1.46 7.39 6.75
N ARG A 57 -1.75 6.09 6.85
CA ARG A 57 -0.89 5.12 7.52
C ARG A 57 0.46 4.96 6.82
N LEU A 58 0.48 4.96 5.49
CA LEU A 58 1.70 4.92 4.67
C LEU A 58 2.54 6.19 4.83
N ASN A 59 1.92 7.36 4.93
CA ASN A 59 2.67 8.59 5.20
C ASN A 59 3.38 8.54 6.55
N VAL A 60 2.73 7.98 7.57
CA VAL A 60 3.36 7.75 8.89
C VAL A 60 4.51 6.75 8.76
N ALA A 61 4.31 5.62 8.08
CA ALA A 61 5.36 4.65 7.81
C ALA A 61 6.58 5.28 7.10
N LEU A 62 6.32 6.13 6.10
CA LEU A 62 7.34 6.86 5.36
C LEU A 62 8.15 7.80 6.26
N THR A 63 7.57 8.34 7.33
CA THR A 63 8.36 9.16 8.29
C THR A 63 9.44 8.35 9.00
N PHE A 64 9.14 7.11 9.42
CA PHE A 64 10.12 6.23 10.05
C PHE A 64 11.19 5.77 9.04
N TRP A 65 10.76 5.46 7.82
CA TRP A 65 11.67 5.11 6.73
C TRP A 65 12.69 6.22 6.44
N ARG A 66 12.23 7.47 6.31
CA ARG A 66 13.09 8.64 6.06
C ARG A 66 14.07 8.91 7.20
N LYS A 67 13.69 8.59 8.43
CA LYS A 67 14.56 8.69 9.62
C LYS A 67 15.57 7.54 9.72
N ARG A 68 15.58 6.60 8.76
CA ARG A 68 16.41 5.38 8.78
C ARG A 68 16.19 4.51 10.04
N SER A 69 14.97 4.57 10.59
CA SER A 69 14.60 3.88 11.81
C SER A 69 13.74 2.65 11.49
N ILE A 70 14.40 1.57 11.07
CA ILE A 70 13.71 0.33 10.63
C ILE A 70 12.98 -0.31 11.81
N SER A 71 13.57 -0.30 13.01
CA SER A 71 12.95 -0.85 14.23
C SER A 71 11.64 -0.15 14.57
N GLU A 72 11.60 1.19 14.52
CA GLU A 72 10.37 1.94 14.79
C GLU A 72 9.33 1.75 13.69
N LEU A 73 9.76 1.62 12.43
CA LEU A 73 8.87 1.29 11.32
C LEU A 73 8.21 -0.08 11.53
N VAL A 74 8.99 -1.12 11.84
CA VAL A 74 8.46 -2.47 12.11
C VAL A 74 7.52 -2.45 13.31
N ALA A 75 7.88 -1.79 14.42
CA ALA A 75 7.02 -1.64 15.58
C ALA A 75 5.70 -0.93 15.25
N TYR A 76 5.73 0.10 14.40
CA TYR A 76 4.53 0.77 13.91
C TYR A 76 3.64 -0.18 13.09
N LEU A 77 4.23 -0.93 12.15
CA LEU A 77 3.50 -1.88 11.29
C LEU A 77 2.83 -3.00 12.10
N VAL A 78 3.53 -3.54 13.10
CA VAL A 78 2.99 -4.53 14.04
C VAL A 78 1.80 -3.94 14.80
N ARG A 79 1.89 -2.68 15.25
CA ARG A 79 0.84 -2.04 16.06
C ARG A 79 -0.42 -1.69 15.28
N ILE A 80 -0.31 -1.31 14.00
CA ILE A 80 -1.50 -0.92 13.22
C ILE A 80 -2.28 -2.11 12.68
N GLU A 81 -1.66 -3.29 12.61
CA GLU A 81 -2.23 -4.56 12.11
C GLU A 81 -2.95 -4.43 10.75
N ASP A 82 -2.58 -3.43 9.96
CA ASP A 82 -3.14 -3.20 8.63
C ASP A 82 -2.36 -4.01 7.61
N LEU A 83 -2.90 -5.16 7.23
CA LEU A 83 -2.25 -6.07 6.30
C LEU A 83 -1.96 -5.39 4.95
N GLY A 84 -2.80 -4.46 4.50
CA GLY A 84 -2.55 -3.73 3.26
C GLY A 84 -1.28 -2.88 3.34
N VAL A 85 -1.14 -2.11 4.42
CA VAL A 85 0.06 -1.29 4.65
C VAL A 85 1.31 -2.17 4.81
N VAL A 86 1.18 -3.30 5.49
CA VAL A 86 2.28 -4.28 5.65
C VAL A 86 2.73 -4.80 4.29
N VAL A 87 1.80 -5.20 3.41
CA VAL A 87 2.12 -5.67 2.06
C VAL A 87 2.81 -4.60 1.23
N ASP A 88 2.42 -3.33 1.36
CA ASP A 88 3.06 -2.22 0.65
C ASP A 88 4.49 -1.98 1.13
N CYS A 89 4.72 -2.09 2.44
CA CYS A 89 6.03 -1.82 3.04
C CYS A 89 6.99 -3.01 2.98
N LEU A 90 6.47 -4.25 2.90
CA LEU A 90 7.29 -5.47 2.98
C LEU A 90 8.37 -5.55 1.89
N PRO A 91 8.09 -5.26 0.60
CA PRO A 91 9.13 -5.26 -0.43
C PRO A 91 10.23 -4.21 -0.16
N VAL A 92 9.83 -3.03 0.32
CA VAL A 92 10.77 -1.95 0.63
C VAL A 92 11.68 -2.33 1.79
N LEU A 93 11.12 -2.92 2.85
CA LEU A 93 11.86 -3.43 4.00
C LEU A 93 12.79 -4.58 3.63
N THR A 94 12.33 -5.49 2.77
CA THR A 94 13.12 -6.65 2.31
C THR A 94 14.26 -6.21 1.39
N ASN A 95 14.05 -5.25 0.50
CA ASN A 95 15.11 -4.70 -0.33
C ASN A 95 16.16 -3.97 0.54
N SER A 96 15.77 -3.27 1.61
CA SER A 96 16.79 -2.72 2.54
C SER A 96 17.57 -3.80 3.29
N LEU A 97 16.96 -4.96 3.58
CA LEU A 97 17.68 -6.12 4.13
C LEU A 97 18.73 -6.65 3.15
N GLN A 98 18.47 -6.57 1.84
CA GLN A 98 19.37 -7.05 0.80
C GLN A 98 20.47 -6.03 0.43
N GLU A 99 20.15 -4.74 0.37
CA GLU A 99 21.06 -3.72 -0.16
C GLU A 99 22.00 -3.10 0.90
N GLU A 100 21.64 -3.12 2.19
CA GLU A 100 22.44 -2.41 3.20
C GLU A 100 23.48 -3.29 3.92
N LYS A 101 24.74 -2.83 3.92
CA LYS A 101 25.81 -3.22 4.88
C LYS A 101 25.50 -2.82 6.34
N GLN A 102 24.30 -2.31 6.61
CA GLN A 102 23.88 -1.78 7.89
C GLN A 102 23.06 -2.86 8.59
N TYR A 103 23.63 -3.41 9.67
CA TYR A 103 23.06 -4.52 10.44
C TYR A 103 21.63 -4.22 10.87
N ILE A 104 20.65 -4.78 10.17
CA ILE A 104 19.31 -4.90 10.72
C ILE A 104 19.44 -5.81 11.93
N SER A 105 19.03 -5.29 13.09
CA SER A 105 19.16 -6.05 14.33
C SER A 105 18.37 -7.36 14.21
N LEU A 106 18.92 -8.43 14.78
CA LEU A 106 18.19 -9.71 14.89
C LEU A 106 16.80 -9.52 15.51
N GLY A 107 16.65 -8.53 16.41
CA GLY A 107 15.36 -8.13 16.98
C GLY A 107 14.34 -7.70 15.92
N CYS A 108 14.74 -6.89 14.93
CA CYS A 108 13.84 -6.47 13.85
C CYS A 108 13.34 -7.66 13.01
N CYS A 109 14.18 -8.66 12.76
CA CYS A 109 13.77 -9.87 12.04
C CYS A 109 12.75 -10.68 12.84
N VAL A 110 12.93 -10.76 14.15
CA VAL A 110 11.98 -11.42 15.06
C VAL A 110 10.65 -10.66 15.10
N ASP A 111 10.70 -9.32 15.14
CA ASP A 111 9.51 -8.45 15.16
C ASP A 111 8.72 -8.49 13.83
N LEU A 112 9.33 -8.95 12.73
CA LEU A 112 8.66 -9.18 11.46
C LEU A 112 7.89 -10.51 11.40
N LEU A 113 8.24 -11.51 12.23
CA LEU A 113 7.60 -12.83 12.22
C LEU A 113 6.08 -12.80 12.43
N PRO A 114 5.51 -11.98 13.34
CA PRO A 114 4.06 -11.84 13.48
C PRO A 114 3.37 -11.33 12.22
N LEU A 115 4.02 -10.42 11.47
CA LEU A 115 3.49 -9.89 10.21
C LEU A 115 3.50 -10.97 9.13
N VAL A 116 4.60 -11.70 9.01
CA VAL A 116 4.73 -12.84 8.08
C VAL A 116 3.68 -13.92 8.39
N LYS A 117 3.48 -14.25 9.66
CA LYS A 117 2.44 -15.20 10.09
C LYS A 117 1.03 -14.73 9.72
N SER A 118 0.77 -13.43 9.85
CA SER A 118 -0.53 -12.85 9.50
C SER A 118 -0.77 -12.84 7.99
N LEU A 119 0.29 -12.60 7.21
CA LEU A 119 0.28 -12.71 5.75
C LEU A 119 0.04 -14.15 5.27
N LEU A 120 0.67 -15.15 5.89
CA LEU A 120 0.47 -16.56 5.54
C LEU A 120 -0.96 -17.06 5.84
N LYS A 121 -1.63 -16.43 6.80
CA LYS A 121 -3.04 -16.72 7.13
C LYS A 121 -4.03 -15.93 6.28
N SER A 122 -3.56 -15.02 5.44
CA SER A 122 -4.39 -14.23 4.54
C SER A 122 -5.14 -15.12 3.56
N LYS A 123 -6.42 -14.82 3.33
CA LYS A 123 -7.22 -15.44 2.26
C LYS A 123 -6.86 -14.94 0.86
N PHE A 124 -6.04 -13.89 0.76
CA PHE A 124 -5.64 -13.28 -0.50
C PHE A 124 -4.37 -13.95 -1.03
N GLU A 125 -4.49 -14.67 -2.14
CA GLU A 125 -3.40 -15.37 -2.81
C GLU A 125 -2.26 -14.41 -3.22
N GLU A 126 -2.59 -13.19 -3.63
CA GLU A 126 -1.61 -12.16 -3.98
C GLU A 126 -0.66 -11.82 -2.81
N ASN A 127 -1.18 -11.75 -1.58
CA ASN A 127 -0.33 -11.53 -0.39
C ASN A 127 0.64 -12.69 -0.15
N ILE A 128 0.18 -13.92 -0.42
CA ILE A 128 1.01 -15.13 -0.31
C ILE A 128 2.09 -15.13 -1.38
N GLN A 129 1.76 -14.74 -2.62
CA GLN A 129 2.73 -14.62 -3.72
C GLN A 129 3.79 -13.55 -3.42
N ILE A 130 3.39 -12.37 -2.94
CA ILE A 130 4.31 -11.30 -2.54
C ILE A 130 5.25 -11.82 -1.46
N LEU A 131 4.71 -12.43 -0.40
CA LEU A 131 5.53 -12.97 0.69
C LEU A 131 6.50 -14.06 0.19
N LYS A 132 6.03 -14.99 -0.65
CA LYS A 132 6.87 -16.04 -1.24
C LYS A 132 8.02 -15.43 -2.05
N GLN A 133 7.73 -14.42 -2.87
CA GLN A 133 8.75 -13.74 -3.66
C GLN A 133 9.82 -13.08 -2.78
N GLN A 134 9.39 -12.42 -1.68
CA GLN A 134 10.32 -11.81 -0.73
C GLN A 134 11.19 -12.86 0.00
N LEU A 135 10.59 -13.97 0.45
CA LEU A 135 11.31 -15.05 1.13
C LEU A 135 12.32 -15.75 0.22
N SER A 136 11.94 -16.04 -1.03
CA SER A 136 12.86 -16.60 -2.03
C SER A 136 14.05 -15.67 -2.27
N GLY A 137 13.81 -14.37 -2.38
CA GLY A 137 14.89 -13.38 -2.55
C GLY A 137 15.83 -13.30 -1.33
N LEU A 138 15.32 -13.47 -0.11
CA LEU A 138 16.16 -13.54 1.09
C LEU A 138 16.98 -14.84 1.14
N TRP A 139 16.37 -15.98 0.82
CA TRP A 139 17.02 -17.29 0.84
C TRP A 139 18.13 -17.44 -0.21
N GLU A 140 17.93 -16.94 -1.43
CA GLU A 140 18.95 -17.00 -2.48
C GLU A 140 20.21 -16.19 -2.13
N GLN A 141 20.07 -15.14 -1.32
CA GLN A 141 21.17 -14.28 -0.85
C GLN A 141 21.93 -14.83 0.37
N GLU A 142 21.38 -15.82 1.10
CA GLU A 142 22.03 -16.44 2.26
C GLU A 142 23.37 -17.10 1.89
N ASN A 143 23.53 -17.54 0.63
CA ASN A 143 24.78 -18.07 0.09
C ASN A 143 25.93 -17.03 0.02
N HIS A 144 25.65 -15.73 0.14
CA HIS A 144 26.67 -14.67 0.20
C HIS A 144 27.01 -14.23 1.64
N LEU A 145 26.22 -14.61 2.64
CA LEU A 145 26.43 -14.21 4.05
C LEU A 145 27.36 -15.16 4.83
N THR A 146 27.79 -16.28 4.22
CA THR A 146 28.76 -17.23 4.81
C THR A 146 30.23 -16.87 4.51
N LEU A 147 30.49 -15.86 3.68
CA LEU A 147 31.84 -15.33 3.42
C LEU A 147 32.08 -14.06 4.25
N VAL A 148 32.04 -14.18 5.58
CA VAL A 148 32.78 -13.23 6.43
C VAL A 148 34.22 -13.77 6.50
N PRO A 149 35.24 -13.05 6.01
CA PRO A 149 36.62 -13.39 6.31
C PRO A 149 36.78 -13.25 7.82
N GLY A 150 36.77 -14.37 8.53
CA GLY A 150 37.18 -14.39 9.92
C GLY A 150 38.59 -13.82 9.97
N TYR A 151 38.77 -12.70 10.66
CA TYR A 151 40.07 -12.28 11.13
C TYR A 151 40.54 -13.38 12.08
N THR A 152 41.25 -14.38 11.57
CA THR A 152 42.21 -15.12 12.37
C THR A 152 43.24 -14.07 12.79
N GLY A 153 43.03 -13.52 13.99
CA GLY A 153 44.05 -12.75 14.66
C GLY A 153 45.32 -13.60 14.69
N ASN A 154 46.40 -13.03 14.21
CA ASN A 154 47.74 -13.57 14.40
C ASN A 154 47.93 -13.85 15.90
N ILE A 155 47.97 -15.12 16.26
CA ILE A 155 48.59 -15.53 17.52
C ILE A 155 50.09 -15.51 17.24
N ALA A 156 50.78 -14.82 18.14
CA ALA A 156 52.19 -14.45 18.14
C ALA A 156 53.17 -15.54 17.67
#